data_AF-A0A815U6H2-F1
#
_entry.id   AF-A0A815U6H2-F1
#
_cell.length_a   1.000
_cell.length_b   1.000
_cell.length_c   1.000
_cell.angle_alpha   90.00
_cell.angle_beta   90.00
_cell.angle_gamma   90.00
#
_symmetry.space_group_name_H-M   'P 1'
#
loop_
_entity.id
_entity.type
_entity.pdbx_description
1 polymer ?
#
loop_
_entity_poly.entity_id
_entity_poly.type
_entity_poly.pdbx_seq_one_letter_code
_entity_poly.pdbx_strand_id
1 'polypeptide(L)'
;MRSFTTVIYVTVVCCFLLPLSEQQYTPDWNSLDSRPLPAWYDESKIGIFIHWGVFSVPSIVSEWMWWDWKGDNPNPELVAFMNRNYPPDWTYADFAAQFHAEFYDPNEWADIFAASGAKYIVLTSKHHEGFTMWPSKYSFNWNAMDVGPKRDLLGDLANAIRNRTDLVFGLYHSMFEWFHPLYLEDKKNGFQTQLFPNVC
;
A
#
# COMPACT_ATOMS: atom_id res chain seq x y z
N MET A 1 45.61 -11.99 63.40
CA MET A 1 44.45 -12.03 62.47
C MET A 1 43.98 -10.60 62.24
N ARG A 2 44.17 -10.05 61.03
CA ARG A 2 43.65 -8.73 60.65
C ARG A 2 42.41 -8.96 59.78
N SER A 3 41.25 -8.53 60.26
CA SER A 3 39.98 -8.61 59.54
C SER A 3 39.92 -7.47 58.54
N PHE A 4 39.78 -7.79 57.25
CA PHE A 4 39.48 -6.83 56.20
C PHE A 4 37.97 -6.83 55.97
N THR A 5 37.32 -5.71 56.23
CA THR A 5 35.90 -5.50 55.93
C THR A 5 35.80 -4.85 54.55
N THR A 6 35.35 -5.61 53.55
CA THR A 6 35.09 -5.09 52.20
C THR A 6 33.72 -4.41 52.19
N VAL A 7 33.68 -3.11 51.89
CA VAL A 7 32.44 -2.35 51.69
C VAL A 7 32.10 -2.37 50.20
N ILE A 8 30.95 -2.94 49.84
CA ILE A 8 30.42 -2.93 48.48
C ILE A 8 29.48 -1.72 48.35
N TYR A 9 29.84 -0.77 47.50
CA TYR A 9 28.95 0.32 47.10
C TYR A 9 28.01 -0.17 45.99
N VAL A 10 26.72 -0.32 46.30
CA VAL A 10 25.67 -0.56 45.32
C VAL A 10 25.20 0.78 44.80
N THR A 11 25.62 1.16 43.60
CA THR A 11 25.12 2.35 42.92
C THR A 11 23.74 2.03 42.35
N VAL A 12 22.69 2.54 43.00
CA VAL A 12 21.32 2.49 42.46
C VAL A 12 21.23 3.52 41.34
N VAL A 13 21.27 3.05 40.10
CA VAL A 13 20.97 3.89 38.92
C VAL A 13 19.44 4.06 38.87
N CYS A 14 18.93 5.16 39.39
CA CYS A 14 17.56 5.60 39.13
C CYS A 14 17.45 6.01 37.66
N CYS A 15 16.99 5.09 36.81
CA CYS A 15 16.52 5.44 35.47
C CYS A 15 15.25 6.29 35.62
N PHE A 16 15.39 7.62 35.50
CA PHE A 16 14.25 8.50 35.31
C PHE A 16 13.61 8.17 33.96
N LEU A 17 12.48 7.46 34.00
CA LEU A 17 11.58 7.32 32.85
C LEU A 17 10.98 8.70 32.58
N LEU A 18 11.61 9.48 31.70
CA LEU A 18 10.99 10.68 31.17
C LEU A 18 9.81 10.22 30.30
N PRO A 19 8.59 10.74 30.53
CA PRO A 19 7.48 10.49 29.62
C PRO A 19 7.86 11.05 28.25
N LEU A 20 7.82 10.19 27.23
CA LEU A 20 7.82 10.63 25.83
C LEU A 20 6.62 11.56 25.67
N SER A 21 6.87 12.86 25.61
CA SER A 21 5.86 13.83 25.19
C SER A 21 5.58 13.56 23.72
N GLU A 22 4.48 12.87 23.44
CA GLU A 22 3.95 12.75 22.08
C GLU A 22 3.58 14.16 21.61
N GLN A 23 4.39 14.71 20.71
CA GLN A 23 4.17 16.05 20.19
C GLN A 23 2.87 16.07 19.41
N GLN A 24 1.89 16.83 19.90
CA GLN A 24 0.61 16.98 19.21
C GLN A 24 0.75 17.95 18.04
N TYR A 25 0.34 17.50 16.85
CA TYR A 25 0.29 18.32 15.64
C TYR A 25 -1.11 18.94 15.48
N THR A 26 -1.14 20.20 15.09
CA THR A 26 -2.37 20.94 14.73
C THR A 26 -2.59 20.85 13.21
N PRO A 27 -3.83 20.99 12.72
CA PRO A 27 -4.16 20.87 11.30
C PRO A 27 -3.79 22.14 10.51
N ASP A 28 -2.54 22.61 10.65
CA ASP A 28 -1.98 23.75 9.92
C ASP A 28 -0.55 23.43 9.46
N TRP A 29 -0.13 24.06 8.36
CA TRP A 29 1.14 23.75 7.70
C TRP A 29 2.36 23.99 8.59
N ASN A 30 2.37 25.06 9.40
CA ASN A 30 3.51 25.35 10.26
C ASN A 30 3.75 24.22 11.29
N SER A 31 2.66 23.66 11.81
CA SER A 31 2.72 22.54 12.74
C SER A 31 3.09 21.23 12.04
N LEU A 32 2.44 20.89 10.92
CA LEU A 32 2.68 19.65 10.19
C LEU A 32 4.10 19.57 9.60
N ASP A 33 4.61 20.69 9.06
CA ASP A 33 5.96 20.78 8.48
C ASP A 33 7.06 20.74 9.55
N SER A 34 6.72 21.01 10.83
CA SER A 34 7.65 20.87 11.94
C SER A 34 7.96 19.41 12.30
N ARG A 35 7.22 18.44 11.75
CA ARG A 35 7.41 17.01 12.02
C ARG A 35 8.76 16.53 11.47
N PRO A 36 9.69 16.05 12.32
CA PRO A 36 10.96 15.55 11.83
C PRO A 36 10.75 14.27 11.00
N LEU A 37 11.67 14.03 10.06
CA LEU A 37 11.75 12.74 9.38
C LEU A 37 11.99 11.65 10.45
N PRO A 38 11.20 10.57 10.49
CA PRO A 38 11.41 9.53 11.48
C PRO A 38 12.74 8.81 11.20
N ALA A 39 13.55 8.62 12.25
CA ALA A 39 14.91 8.07 12.13
C ALA A 39 14.97 6.73 11.39
N TRP A 40 14.00 5.84 11.64
CA TRP A 40 13.94 4.54 10.96
C TRP A 40 13.90 4.68 9.43
N TYR A 41 13.24 5.71 8.89
CA TYR A 41 13.10 5.88 7.45
C TYR A 41 14.41 6.38 6.83
N ASP A 42 15.08 7.33 7.48
CA ASP A 42 16.41 7.75 7.06
C ASP A 42 17.37 6.56 7.12
N GLU A 43 17.39 5.80 8.20
CA GLU A 43 18.31 4.67 8.41
C GLU A 43 18.03 3.45 7.53
N SER A 44 16.82 3.29 7.00
CA SER A 44 16.39 2.08 6.28
C SER A 44 17.15 1.81 4.98
N LYS A 45 17.45 2.87 4.21
CA LYS A 45 18.16 2.89 2.91
C LYS A 45 17.56 2.05 1.76
N ILE A 46 17.08 0.83 2.02
CA ILE A 46 16.53 -0.11 1.04
C ILE A 46 15.13 -0.55 1.47
N GLY A 47 14.18 -0.46 0.53
CA GLY A 47 12.85 -1.02 0.67
C GLY A 47 12.36 -1.67 -0.62
N ILE A 48 11.31 -2.48 -0.50
CA ILE A 48 10.69 -3.19 -1.63
C ILE A 48 9.34 -2.56 -1.94
N PHE A 49 9.08 -2.29 -3.22
CA PHE A 49 7.79 -1.79 -3.66
C PHE A 49 7.07 -2.86 -4.49
N ILE A 50 5.81 -3.13 -4.14
CA ILE A 50 4.98 -4.16 -4.74
C ILE A 50 3.82 -3.49 -5.49
N HIS A 51 3.86 -3.56 -6.82
CA HIS A 51 2.71 -3.28 -7.69
C HIS A 51 1.98 -4.59 -7.97
N TRP A 52 0.82 -4.77 -7.36
CA TRP A 52 0.02 -5.97 -7.49
C TRP A 52 -1.46 -5.61 -7.43
N GLY A 53 -2.22 -6.07 -8.42
CA GLY A 53 -3.62 -5.72 -8.60
C GLY A 53 -4.22 -6.51 -9.77
N VAL A 54 -5.37 -6.07 -10.26
CA VAL A 54 -6.09 -6.81 -11.32
C VAL A 54 -5.29 -6.83 -12.62
N PHE A 55 -4.50 -5.78 -12.89
CA PHE A 55 -3.57 -5.71 -14.03
C PHE A 55 -2.55 -6.86 -14.07
N SER A 56 -2.28 -7.52 -12.94
CA SER A 56 -1.39 -8.68 -12.88
C SER A 56 -1.99 -9.93 -13.53
N VAL A 57 -3.32 -10.01 -13.72
CA VAL A 57 -3.97 -11.15 -14.40
C VAL A 57 -3.58 -11.24 -15.87
N PRO A 58 -3.80 -10.22 -16.72
CA PRO A 58 -3.37 -10.28 -18.11
C PRO A 58 -1.85 -10.27 -18.27
N SER A 59 -1.10 -9.79 -17.26
CA SER A 59 0.38 -9.81 -17.23
C SER A 59 1.03 -9.23 -18.50
N ILE A 60 0.48 -8.11 -19.01
CA ILE A 60 0.95 -7.47 -20.25
C ILE A 60 1.23 -5.98 -20.03
N VAL A 61 2.29 -5.49 -20.66
CA VAL A 61 2.78 -4.10 -20.60
C VAL A 61 3.20 -3.67 -19.18
N SER A 62 2.25 -3.32 -18.33
CA SER A 62 2.48 -2.77 -16.99
C SER A 62 1.15 -2.62 -16.23
N GLU A 63 1.22 -2.07 -15.02
CA GLU A 63 0.05 -1.65 -14.24
C GLU A 63 -0.82 -0.59 -14.94
N TRP A 64 -0.34 0.05 -16.02
CA TRP A 64 -1.06 1.01 -16.85
C TRP A 64 -1.95 0.39 -17.93
N MET A 65 -2.02 -0.95 -18.02
CA MET A 65 -2.64 -1.60 -19.18
C MET A 65 -4.08 -1.14 -19.45
N TRP A 66 -4.88 -0.84 -18.42
CA TRP A 66 -6.26 -0.38 -18.64
C TRP A 66 -6.29 0.97 -19.37
N TRP A 67 -5.44 1.92 -18.95
CA TRP A 67 -5.29 3.20 -19.62
C TRP A 67 -4.74 3.04 -21.03
N ASP A 68 -3.71 2.20 -21.20
CA ASP A 68 -3.12 1.95 -22.51
C ASP A 68 -4.08 1.20 -23.45
N TRP A 69 -5.12 0.56 -22.93
CA TRP A 69 -6.14 -0.13 -23.73
C TRP A 69 -7.35 0.73 -24.05
N LYS A 70 -7.81 1.55 -23.09
CA LYS A 70 -9.12 2.27 -23.17
C LYS A 70 -9.03 3.78 -22.90
N GLY A 71 -7.85 4.31 -22.59
CA GLY A 71 -7.62 5.73 -22.34
C GLY A 71 -7.66 6.57 -23.61
N ASP A 72 -7.22 7.82 -23.51
CA ASP A 72 -7.36 8.81 -24.59
C ASP A 72 -6.57 8.47 -25.87
N ASN A 73 -5.43 7.78 -25.73
CA ASN A 73 -4.56 7.36 -26.84
C ASN A 73 -4.14 5.91 -26.65
N PRO A 74 -5.02 4.94 -26.97
CA PRO A 74 -4.76 3.54 -26.68
C PRO A 74 -3.63 3.00 -27.55
N ASN A 75 -2.78 2.15 -26.96
CA ASN A 75 -1.71 1.46 -27.64
C ASN A 75 -2.29 0.46 -28.67
N PRO A 76 -2.02 0.61 -29.97
CA PRO A 76 -2.58 -0.26 -31.01
C PRO A 76 -2.20 -1.73 -30.86
N GLU A 77 -0.99 -2.03 -30.37
CA GLU A 77 -0.53 -3.41 -30.17
C GLU A 77 -1.27 -4.09 -29.03
N LEU A 78 -1.51 -3.36 -27.94
CA LEU A 78 -2.30 -3.84 -26.81
C LEU A 78 -3.76 -4.04 -27.20
N VAL A 79 -4.36 -3.11 -27.95
CA VAL A 79 -5.72 -3.27 -28.48
C VAL A 79 -5.81 -4.51 -29.37
N ALA A 80 -4.84 -4.72 -30.27
CA ALA A 80 -4.80 -5.90 -31.13
C ALA A 80 -4.61 -7.20 -30.34
N PHE A 81 -3.78 -7.18 -29.31
CA PHE A 81 -3.62 -8.31 -28.38
C PHE A 81 -4.94 -8.62 -27.68
N MET A 82 -5.62 -7.61 -27.13
CA MET A 82 -6.89 -7.79 -26.42
C MET A 82 -7.96 -8.38 -27.35
N ASN A 83 -8.12 -7.84 -28.56
CA ASN A 83 -9.09 -8.33 -29.54
C ASN A 83 -8.81 -9.76 -30.03
N ARG A 84 -7.56 -10.21 -30.01
CA ARG A 84 -7.17 -11.56 -30.45
C ARG A 84 -7.39 -12.62 -29.37
N ASN A 85 -7.18 -12.26 -28.11
CA ASN A 85 -7.10 -13.22 -27.01
C ASN A 85 -8.34 -13.23 -26.11
N TYR A 86 -9.20 -12.21 -26.17
CA TYR A 86 -10.39 -12.09 -25.33
C TYR A 86 -11.67 -11.90 -26.16
N PRO A 87 -12.85 -12.28 -25.63
CA PRO A 87 -14.14 -12.03 -26.28
C PRO A 87 -14.37 -10.55 -26.64
N PRO A 88 -15.15 -10.24 -27.70
CA PRO A 88 -15.39 -8.86 -28.14
C PRO A 88 -16.00 -7.92 -27.09
N ASP A 89 -16.70 -8.45 -26.10
CA ASP A 89 -17.36 -7.74 -25.00
C ASP A 89 -16.55 -7.75 -23.70
N TRP A 90 -15.34 -8.31 -23.71
CA TRP A 90 -14.46 -8.34 -22.55
C TRP A 90 -14.13 -6.92 -22.06
N THR A 91 -14.30 -6.72 -20.76
CA THR A 91 -14.01 -5.48 -20.06
C THR A 91 -12.83 -5.68 -19.11
N TYR A 92 -12.28 -4.57 -18.61
CA TYR A 92 -11.23 -4.66 -17.61
C TYR A 92 -11.71 -5.29 -16.29
N ALA A 93 -12.99 -5.08 -15.95
CA ALA A 93 -13.58 -5.62 -14.73
C ALA A 93 -13.65 -7.16 -14.74
N ASP A 94 -13.74 -7.79 -15.91
CA ASP A 94 -13.79 -9.24 -16.03
C ASP A 94 -12.49 -9.92 -15.55
N PHE A 95 -11.36 -9.21 -15.60
CA PHE A 95 -10.10 -9.70 -15.02
C PHE A 95 -10.15 -9.81 -13.50
N ALA A 96 -10.96 -9.02 -12.80
CA ALA A 96 -11.03 -9.07 -11.34
C ALA A 96 -11.56 -10.42 -10.86
N ALA A 97 -12.48 -11.04 -11.62
CA ALA A 97 -12.98 -12.39 -11.31
C ALA A 97 -11.91 -13.47 -11.48
N GLN A 98 -10.91 -13.24 -12.34
CA GLN A 98 -9.78 -14.15 -12.58
C GLN A 98 -8.60 -13.89 -11.62
N PHE A 99 -8.63 -12.81 -10.85
CA PHE A 99 -7.59 -12.50 -9.89
C PHE A 99 -7.77 -13.35 -8.62
N HIS A 100 -7.36 -14.62 -8.68
CA HIS A 100 -7.62 -15.56 -7.58
C HIS A 100 -6.60 -15.49 -6.43
N ALA A 101 -5.39 -14.99 -6.69
CA ALA A 101 -4.28 -15.00 -5.74
C ALA A 101 -4.02 -16.41 -5.13
N GLU A 102 -4.16 -17.47 -5.94
CA GLU A 102 -4.21 -18.87 -5.49
C GLU A 102 -2.97 -19.30 -4.69
N PHE A 103 -1.79 -18.81 -5.06
CA PHE A 103 -0.51 -19.13 -4.41
C PHE A 103 -0.03 -18.04 -3.44
N TYR A 104 -0.91 -17.13 -3.05
CA TYR A 104 -0.53 -16.05 -2.15
C TYR A 104 -0.41 -16.53 -0.70
N ASP A 105 0.84 -16.68 -0.23
CA ASP A 105 1.19 -16.85 1.18
C ASP A 105 1.87 -15.58 1.74
N PRO A 106 1.19 -14.80 2.59
CA PRO A 106 1.76 -13.59 3.19
C PRO A 106 2.96 -13.87 4.10
N ASN A 107 3.04 -15.06 4.71
CA ASN A 107 4.15 -15.43 5.59
C ASN A 107 5.40 -15.71 4.77
N GLU A 108 5.26 -16.43 3.66
CA GLU A 108 6.37 -16.67 2.73
C GLU A 108 6.92 -15.34 2.19
N TRP A 109 6.02 -14.42 1.81
CA TRP A 109 6.40 -13.08 1.36
C TRP A 109 7.17 -12.32 2.45
N ALA A 110 6.68 -12.33 3.69
CA ALA A 110 7.36 -11.70 4.82
C ALA A 110 8.76 -12.28 5.04
N ASP A 111 8.91 -13.60 4.98
CA ASP A 111 10.18 -14.29 5.16
C ASP A 111 11.16 -13.92 4.03
N ILE A 112 10.71 -13.89 2.77
CA ILE A 112 11.53 -13.49 1.62
C ILE A 112 11.95 -12.02 1.71
N PHE A 113 11.04 -11.12 2.08
CA PHE A 113 11.36 -9.70 2.22
C PHE A 113 12.36 -9.46 3.34
N ALA A 114 12.23 -10.15 4.48
CA ALA A 114 13.22 -10.07 5.55
C ALA A 114 14.58 -10.61 5.10
N ALA A 115 14.60 -11.75 4.40
CA ALA A 115 15.83 -12.36 3.88
C ALA A 115 16.53 -11.48 2.82
N SER A 116 15.80 -10.63 2.10
CA SER A 116 16.37 -9.70 1.12
C SER A 116 17.27 -8.61 1.73
N GLY A 117 17.17 -8.37 3.04
CA GLY A 117 17.87 -7.28 3.73
C GLY A 117 17.18 -5.92 3.65
N ALA A 118 16.02 -5.83 2.99
CA ALA A 118 15.16 -4.64 3.03
C ALA A 118 14.78 -4.26 4.47
N LYS A 119 14.43 -3.00 4.68
CA LYS A 119 14.02 -2.47 5.99
C LYS A 119 12.56 -2.02 6.03
N TYR A 120 11.95 -1.85 4.87
CA TYR A 120 10.54 -1.58 4.73
C TYR A 120 10.00 -2.14 3.42
N ILE A 121 8.70 -2.35 3.36
CA ILE A 121 8.00 -2.70 2.14
C ILE A 121 6.83 -1.75 1.92
N VAL A 122 6.47 -1.51 0.67
CA VAL A 122 5.33 -0.68 0.29
C VAL A 122 4.44 -1.51 -0.63
N LEU A 123 3.20 -1.76 -0.23
CA LEU A 123 2.21 -2.42 -1.06
C LEU A 123 1.30 -1.38 -1.72
N THR A 124 1.00 -1.56 -3.00
CA THR A 124 -0.12 -0.89 -3.66
C THR A 124 -1.43 -1.29 -3.00
N SER A 125 -1.94 -0.43 -2.10
CA SER A 125 -3.26 -0.63 -1.50
C SER A 125 -4.36 -0.48 -2.56
N LYS A 126 -4.24 0.56 -3.38
CA LYS A 126 -5.09 0.90 -4.52
C LYS A 126 -4.21 1.53 -5.59
N HIS A 127 -4.26 1.04 -6.83
CA HIS A 127 -3.62 1.68 -7.98
C HIS A 127 -4.64 2.54 -8.77
N HIS A 128 -4.25 3.10 -9.91
CA HIS A 128 -5.11 3.95 -10.75
C HIS A 128 -6.36 3.26 -11.31
N GLU A 129 -6.38 1.92 -11.30
CA GLU A 129 -7.55 1.13 -11.63
C GLU A 129 -8.66 1.18 -10.57
N GLY A 130 -8.38 1.75 -9.39
CA GLY A 130 -9.37 1.88 -8.32
C GLY A 130 -9.62 0.62 -7.49
N PHE A 131 -9.08 -0.53 -7.89
CA PHE A 131 -9.24 -1.80 -7.18
C PHE A 131 -8.49 -1.76 -5.85
N THR A 132 -9.19 -2.07 -4.76
CA THR A 132 -8.59 -2.05 -3.42
C THR A 132 -8.21 -3.45 -2.94
N MET A 133 -7.01 -3.59 -2.38
CA MET A 133 -6.47 -4.87 -1.89
C MET A 133 -6.99 -5.28 -0.51
N TRP A 134 -7.96 -4.52 0.02
CA TRP A 134 -8.60 -4.71 1.33
C TRP A 134 -10.13 -4.54 1.19
N PRO A 135 -10.95 -5.00 2.16
CA PRO A 135 -12.42 -4.86 2.10
C PRO A 135 -12.88 -3.40 2.33
N SER A 136 -12.64 -2.53 1.35
CA SER A 136 -13.02 -1.12 1.41
C SER A 136 -14.55 -0.94 1.36
N LYS A 137 -15.10 -0.20 2.34
CA LYS A 137 -16.52 0.21 2.31
C LYS A 137 -16.84 1.21 1.21
N TYR A 138 -15.82 1.90 0.67
CA TYR A 138 -15.98 2.95 -0.34
C TYR A 138 -15.78 2.43 -1.77
N SER A 139 -15.16 1.26 -1.93
CA SER A 139 -14.95 0.58 -3.22
C SER A 139 -15.78 -0.70 -3.26
N PHE A 140 -17.07 -0.56 -2.96
CA PHE A 140 -18.01 -1.69 -2.96
C PHE A 140 -18.00 -2.40 -4.31
N ASN A 141 -17.94 -3.74 -4.30
CA ASN A 141 -17.82 -4.61 -5.47
C ASN A 141 -16.55 -4.43 -6.32
N TRP A 142 -15.60 -3.60 -5.90
CA TRP A 142 -14.34 -3.36 -6.59
C TRP A 142 -13.15 -3.44 -5.63
N ASN A 143 -13.06 -4.59 -4.96
CA ASN A 143 -12.01 -4.90 -3.99
C ASN A 143 -11.76 -6.40 -3.86
N ALA A 144 -10.61 -6.77 -3.28
CA ALA A 144 -10.15 -8.17 -3.17
C ALA A 144 -11.04 -9.08 -2.31
N MET A 145 -11.88 -8.52 -1.44
CA MET A 145 -12.86 -9.29 -0.67
C MET A 145 -14.14 -9.55 -1.50
N ASP A 146 -14.60 -8.55 -2.24
CA ASP A 146 -15.86 -8.61 -2.97
C ASP A 146 -15.75 -9.35 -4.32
N VAL A 147 -14.58 -9.38 -4.96
CA VAL A 147 -14.37 -10.09 -6.24
C VAL A 147 -12.93 -10.63 -6.33
N GLY A 148 -12.77 -11.77 -7.01
CA GLY A 148 -11.47 -12.44 -7.18
C GLY A 148 -11.07 -13.24 -5.93
N PRO A 149 -10.09 -12.78 -5.12
CA PRO A 149 -9.48 -13.58 -4.06
C PRO A 149 -10.40 -13.95 -2.89
N LYS A 150 -11.46 -13.15 -2.66
CA LYS A 150 -12.35 -13.26 -1.48
C LYS A 150 -11.57 -13.19 -0.16
N ARG A 151 -10.57 -12.30 -0.12
CA ARG A 151 -9.57 -12.24 0.95
C ARG A 151 -9.07 -10.80 1.16
N ASP A 152 -8.82 -10.43 2.41
CA ASP A 152 -8.13 -9.18 2.74
C ASP A 152 -6.62 -9.34 2.53
N LEU A 153 -6.19 -9.23 1.28
CA LEU A 153 -4.79 -9.44 0.88
C LEU A 153 -3.84 -8.45 1.58
N LEU A 154 -4.26 -7.18 1.69
CA LEU A 154 -3.49 -6.15 2.37
C LEU A 154 -3.37 -6.45 3.87
N GLY A 155 -4.49 -6.73 4.53
CA GLY A 155 -4.52 -7.02 5.96
C GLY A 155 -3.65 -8.23 6.31
N ASP A 156 -3.72 -9.27 5.50
CA ASP A 156 -2.91 -10.48 5.66
C ASP A 156 -1.42 -10.21 5.52
N LEU A 157 -0.97 -9.44 4.50
CA LEU A 157 0.43 -9.07 4.39
C LEU A 157 0.89 -8.22 5.57
N ALA A 158 0.08 -7.22 5.94
CA ALA A 158 0.41 -6.31 7.03
C ALA A 158 0.61 -7.08 8.35
N ASN A 159 -0.25 -8.06 8.61
CA ASN A 159 -0.16 -8.93 9.78
C ASN A 159 1.08 -9.82 9.73
N ALA A 160 1.37 -10.45 8.60
CA ALA A 160 2.56 -11.30 8.45
C ALA A 160 3.86 -10.51 8.67
N ILE A 161 3.99 -9.34 8.05
CA ILE A 161 5.17 -8.47 8.17
C ILE A 161 5.37 -8.04 9.63
N ARG A 162 4.32 -7.52 10.28
CA ARG A 162 4.40 -7.01 11.66
C ARG A 162 4.67 -8.10 12.71
N ASN A 163 4.18 -9.33 12.48
CA ASN A 163 4.30 -10.41 13.45
C ASN A 163 5.58 -11.24 13.29
N ARG A 164 6.22 -11.22 12.11
CA ARG A 164 7.33 -12.13 11.78
C ARG A 164 8.67 -11.43 11.55
N THR A 165 8.65 -10.12 11.33
CA THR A 165 9.82 -9.38 10.85
C THR A 165 9.96 -8.03 11.56
N ASP A 166 11.14 -7.43 11.46
CA ASP A 166 11.38 -6.05 11.89
C ASP A 166 11.16 -5.03 10.74
N LEU A 167 10.54 -5.45 9.63
CA LEU A 167 10.26 -4.58 8.49
C LEU A 167 9.15 -3.59 8.80
N VAL A 168 9.31 -2.36 8.34
CA VAL A 168 8.23 -1.37 8.36
C VAL A 168 7.28 -1.60 7.19
N PHE A 169 5.98 -1.68 7.47
CA PHE A 169 4.94 -1.86 6.47
C PHE A 169 4.35 -0.51 6.04
N GLY A 170 4.55 -0.15 4.77
CA GLY A 170 3.99 1.04 4.13
C GLY A 170 2.95 0.71 3.06
N LEU A 171 2.17 1.71 2.69
CA LEU A 171 1.16 1.61 1.64
C LEU A 171 1.38 2.70 0.59
N TYR A 172 1.32 2.30 -0.66
CA TYR A 172 1.02 3.20 -1.75
C TYR A 172 -0.50 3.28 -1.91
N HIS A 173 -1.02 4.49 -2.11
CA HIS A 173 -2.43 4.70 -2.39
C HIS A 173 -2.57 5.73 -3.51
N SER A 174 -3.18 5.31 -4.61
CA SER A 174 -3.46 6.23 -5.70
C SER A 174 -4.72 7.03 -5.42
N MET A 175 -4.57 8.35 -5.24
CA MET A 175 -5.73 9.25 -5.22
C MET A 175 -6.38 9.35 -6.60
N PHE A 176 -5.58 9.19 -7.65
CA PHE A 176 -6.01 9.29 -9.03
C PHE A 176 -6.59 7.96 -9.52
N GLU A 177 -7.78 7.99 -10.11
CA GLU A 177 -8.47 6.82 -10.65
C GLU A 177 -8.99 7.11 -12.06
N TRP A 178 -8.43 6.43 -13.07
CA TRP A 178 -8.54 6.83 -14.48
C TRP A 178 -9.97 7.02 -14.98
N PHE A 179 -10.84 6.06 -14.61
CA PHE A 179 -12.19 5.96 -15.13
C PHE A 179 -13.25 6.20 -14.06
N HIS A 180 -12.85 6.72 -12.89
CA HIS A 180 -13.81 7.07 -11.85
C HIS A 180 -14.69 8.25 -12.33
N PRO A 181 -16.02 8.17 -12.19
CA PRO A 181 -16.93 9.20 -12.70
C PRO A 181 -16.59 10.62 -12.24
N LEU A 182 -16.28 10.81 -10.96
CA LEU A 182 -15.90 12.12 -10.42
C LEU A 182 -14.61 12.68 -11.05
N TYR A 183 -13.63 11.82 -11.34
CA TYR A 183 -12.42 12.26 -12.02
C TYR A 183 -12.70 12.67 -13.46
N LEU A 184 -13.48 11.86 -14.18
CA LEU A 184 -13.84 12.14 -15.58
C LEU A 184 -14.70 13.41 -15.71
N GLU A 185 -15.59 13.65 -14.76
CA GLU A 185 -16.39 14.88 -14.69
C GLU A 185 -15.52 16.09 -14.42
N ASP A 186 -14.60 16.01 -13.45
CA ASP A 186 -13.71 17.13 -13.14
C ASP A 186 -12.72 17.42 -14.29
N LYS A 187 -12.20 16.38 -14.97
CA LYS A 187 -11.39 16.52 -16.18
C LYS A 187 -12.14 17.28 -17.28
N LYS A 188 -13.42 16.98 -17.50
CA LYS A 188 -14.27 17.71 -18.46
C LYS A 188 -14.48 19.18 -18.05
N ASN A 189 -14.45 19.45 -16.75
CA ASN A 189 -14.54 20.80 -16.18
C ASN A 189 -13.18 21.49 -16.03
N GLY A 190 -12.11 20.96 -16.64
CA GLY A 190 -10.78 21.56 -16.59
C GLY A 190 -10.13 21.55 -15.20
N PHE A 191 -10.47 20.57 -14.36
CA PHE A 191 -9.94 20.39 -12.99
C PHE A 191 -10.26 21.55 -12.04
N GLN A 192 -11.42 22.16 -12.20
CA GLN A 192 -11.86 23.30 -11.38
C GLN A 192 -12.94 22.93 -10.36
N THR A 193 -13.36 21.67 -10.30
CA THR A 193 -14.46 21.24 -9.43
C THR A 193 -13.98 21.17 -7.98
N GLN A 194 -14.75 21.80 -7.08
CA GLN A 194 -14.49 21.81 -5.63
C GLN A 194 -15.56 20.99 -4.88
N LEU A 195 -16.01 19.89 -5.49
CA LEU A 195 -16.96 18.97 -4.88
C LEU A 195 -16.19 17.97 -4.03
N PHE A 196 -16.37 18.03 -2.73
CA PHE A 196 -15.87 17.03 -1.81
C PHE A 196 -16.97 15.98 -1.60
N PRO A 197 -16.68 14.68 -1.72
CA PRO A 197 -17.66 13.65 -1.40
C PRO A 197 -18.08 13.84 0.06
N ASN A 198 -19.40 13.98 0.29
CA ASN A 198 -19.92 14.05 1.65
C ASN A 198 -19.55 12.75 2.36
N VAL A 199 -18.78 12.85 3.43
CA VAL A 199 -18.55 11.73 4.35
C VAL A 199 -19.88 11.44 5.02
N CYS A 200 -20.60 10.44 4.53
CA CYS A 200 -21.73 9.81 5.22
C CYS A 200 -21.21 8.76 6.20
#